data_AF-Q9PWH7-F1
#
_entry.id   AF-Q9PWH7-F1
#
_cell.length_a   1.000
_cell.length_b   1.000
_cell.length_c   1.000
_cell.angle_alpha   90.00
_cell.angle_beta   90.00
_cell.angle_gamma   90.00
#
_symmetry.space_group_name_H-M   'P 1'
#
loop_
_entity.id
_entity.type
_entity.pdbx_description
1 polymer ?
#
loop_
_entity_poly.entity_id
_entity_poly.type
_entity_poly.pdbx_seq_one_letter_code
_entity_poly.pdbx_strand_id
1 'polypeptide(L)' 'IVYPWTQRYFGNFGNLYNAAAITANPMVAKHGTTILHGLDRAVKNMDDIKATYAELSVLHSEKLHVDPD' A
#
# COMPACT_ATOMS: atom_id res chain seq x y z
N ILE A 1 2.10 -13.72 8.47
CA ILE A 1 2.57 -12.78 7.42
C ILE A 1 2.75 -13.58 6.16
N VAL A 2 2.07 -13.21 5.07
CA VAL A 2 2.04 -14.02 3.84
C VAL A 2 3.22 -13.69 2.93
N TYR A 3 3.59 -12.41 2.80
CA TYR A 3 4.67 -11.94 1.93
C TYR A 3 5.68 -11.06 2.69
N PRO A 4 6.66 -11.64 3.40
CA PRO A 4 7.56 -10.89 4.28
C PRO A 4 8.47 -9.90 3.53
N TRP A 5 8.80 -10.14 2.25
CA TRP A 5 9.65 -9.24 1.46
C TRP A 5 9.03 -7.86 1.23
N THR A 6 7.70 -7.74 1.29
CA THR A 6 6.99 -6.46 1.10
C THR A 6 7.30 -5.44 2.19
N GLN A 7 7.78 -5.89 3.36
CA GLN A 7 8.17 -5.01 4.47
C GLN A 7 9.28 -4.03 4.09
N ARG A 8 10.11 -4.34 3.07
CA ARG A 8 11.18 -3.44 2.58
C ARG A 8 10.69 -2.05 2.20
N TYR A 9 9.45 -1.94 1.73
CA TYR A 9 8.83 -0.68 1.30
C TYR A 9 8.31 0.17 2.47
N PHE A 10 8.24 -0.41 3.67
CA PHE A 10 7.62 0.21 4.85
C PHE A 10 8.61 0.43 6.00
N GLY A 11 9.90 0.64 5.69
CA GLY A 11 10.94 0.84 6.72
C GLY A 11 10.64 1.97 7.72
N ASN A 12 9.85 2.97 7.31
CA ASN A 12 9.44 4.09 8.16
C ASN A 12 8.26 3.77 9.08
N PHE A 13 7.69 2.55 9.05
CA PHE A 13 6.56 2.16 9.89
C PHE A 13 7.01 1.60 11.26
N GLY A 14 8.31 1.58 11.54
CA GLY A 14 8.85 1.10 12.81
C GLY A 14 8.98 -0.42 12.85
N ASN A 15 8.66 -1.03 13.99
CA ASN A 15 8.87 -2.46 14.20
C ASN A 15 7.88 -3.31 13.38
N LEU A 16 8.42 -4.08 12.42
CA LEU A 16 7.70 -5.05 11.60
C LEU A 16 8.30 -6.47 11.72
N TYR A 17 9.10 -6.74 12.75
CA TYR A 17 9.92 -7.95 12.84
C TYR A 17 9.12 -9.27 12.89
N ASN A 18 7.94 -9.28 13.53
CA ASN A 18 7.12 -10.48 13.68
C ASN A 18 5.63 -10.17 13.54
N ALA A 19 4.81 -11.22 13.47
CA ALA A 19 3.37 -11.09 13.25
C ALA A 19 2.67 -10.22 14.30
N ALA A 20 2.99 -10.40 15.58
CA ALA A 20 2.38 -9.62 16.66
C ALA A 20 2.74 -8.13 16.55
N ALA A 21 4.01 -7.82 16.25
CA ALA A 21 4.46 -6.44 16.04
C ALA A 21 3.75 -5.79 14.85
N ILE A 22 3.60 -6.51 13.74
CA ILE A 22 2.89 -6.00 12.55
C ILE A 22 1.41 -5.76 12.83
N THR A 23 0.73 -6.72 13.46
CA THR A 23 -0.71 -6.62 13.74
C THR A 23 -1.03 -5.50 14.72
N ALA A 24 -0.15 -5.24 15.69
CA ALA A 24 -0.32 -4.15 16.66
C ALA A 24 0.18 -2.78 16.15
N ASN A 25 0.76 -2.71 14.94
CA ASN A 25 1.42 -1.50 14.46
C ASN A 25 0.38 -0.43 14.00
N PRO A 26 0.33 0.75 14.64
CA PRO A 26 -0.64 1.78 14.30
C PRO A 26 -0.42 2.39 12.91
N MET A 27 0.82 2.40 12.39
CA MET A 27 1.11 2.89 11.04
C MET A 27 0.61 1.93 9.97
N VAL A 28 0.73 0.61 10.21
CA VAL A 28 0.16 -0.42 9.34
C VAL A 28 -1.37 -0.28 9.29
N ALA A 29 -2.02 -0.17 10.46
CA ALA A 29 -3.47 0.01 10.53
C ALA A 29 -3.93 1.28 9.80
N LYS A 30 -3.27 2.42 10.06
CA LYS A 30 -3.57 3.69 9.40
C LYS A 30 -3.40 3.59 7.87
N HIS A 31 -2.32 2.96 7.41
CA HIS A 31 -2.06 2.80 5.98
C HIS A 31 -3.07 1.84 5.32
N GLY A 32 -3.53 0.83 6.04
CA GLY A 32 -4.63 -0.04 5.61
C GLY A 32 -5.89 0.76 5.23
N THR A 33 -6.27 1.75 6.05
CA THR A 33 -7.39 2.67 5.71
C THR A 33 -7.12 3.46 4.43
N THR A 34 -5.90 3.96 4.23
CA THR A 34 -5.50 4.65 2.99
C THR A 34 -5.66 3.75 1.76
N ILE A 35 -5.25 2.49 1.85
CA ILE A 35 -5.40 1.50 0.77
C ILE A 35 -6.88 1.29 0.44
N LEU A 36 -7.73 1.10 1.46
CA LEU A 36 -9.16 0.89 1.27
C LEU A 36 -9.85 2.11 0.61
N HIS A 37 -9.47 3.34 0.97
CA HIS A 37 -9.95 4.53 0.28
C HIS A 37 -9.48 4.61 -1.18
N GLY A 38 -8.25 4.17 -1.46
CA GLY A 38 -7.78 4.02 -2.85
C GLY A 38 -8.70 3.09 -3.63
N LEU A 39 -8.96 1.88 -3.10
CA LEU A 39 -9.85 0.91 -3.73
C LEU A 39 -11.28 1.44 -3.92
N ASP A 40 -11.84 2.12 -2.92
CA ASP A 40 -13.15 2.79 -3.03
C ASP A 40 -13.17 3.82 -4.18
N ARG A 41 -12.09 4.60 -4.35
CA ARG A 41 -11.95 5.52 -5.48
C ARG A 41 -11.97 4.78 -6.83
N ALA A 42 -11.30 3.63 -6.95
CA ALA A 42 -11.36 2.84 -8.19
C ALA A 42 -12.76 2.28 -8.46
N VAL A 43 -13.45 1.75 -7.44
CA VAL A 43 -14.82 1.22 -7.57
C VAL A 43 -15.81 2.31 -7.99
N LYS A 44 -15.61 3.56 -7.56
CA LYS A 44 -16.44 4.70 -7.98
C LYS A 44 -16.13 5.22 -9.39
N ASN A 45 -15.01 4.81 -9.99
CA ASN A 45 -14.55 5.26 -11.30
C ASN A 45 -14.16 4.06 -12.19
N MET A 46 -14.95 2.97 -12.15
CA MET A 46 -14.61 1.71 -12.83
C MET A 46 -14.41 1.85 -14.34
N ASP A 47 -15.14 2.76 -14.98
CA ASP A 47 -15.03 3.01 -16.43
C ASP A 47 -13.74 3.78 -16.80
N ASP A 48 -13.08 4.42 -15.83
CA ASP A 48 -11.87 5.23 -16.05
C ASP A 48 -10.82 5.06 -14.93
N ILE A 49 -10.57 3.80 -14.53
CA ILE A 49 -9.57 3.48 -13.50
C ILE A 49 -8.18 3.98 -13.91
N LYS A 50 -7.84 3.89 -15.20
CA LYS A 50 -6.52 4.26 -15.73
C LYS A 50 -6.21 5.74 -15.47
N ALA A 51 -7.10 6.66 -15.83
CA ALA A 51 -6.87 8.07 -15.55
C ALA A 51 -6.94 8.34 -14.04
N THR A 52 -7.89 7.70 -13.35
CA THR A 52 -8.09 7.83 -11.90
C THR A 52 -6.82 7.50 -11.11
N TYR A 53 -6.05 6.50 -11.53
CA TYR A 53 -4.84 6.03 -10.86
C TYR A 53 -3.53 6.51 -11.51
N ALA A 54 -3.55 7.40 -12.51
CA ALA A 54 -2.33 7.82 -13.20
C ALA A 54 -1.22 8.31 -12.24
N GLU A 55 -1.57 9.19 -11.30
CA GLU A 55 -0.63 9.68 -10.27
C GLU A 55 -0.20 8.58 -9.29
N LEU A 56 -1.13 7.69 -8.92
CA LEU A 56 -0.86 6.57 -8.03
C LEU A 56 0.12 5.58 -8.68
N SER A 57 -0.04 5.32 -9.97
CA SER A 57 0.85 4.51 -10.79
C SER A 57 2.25 5.10 -10.77
N VAL A 58 2.41 6.38 -11.14
CA VAL A 58 3.71 7.08 -11.12
C VAL A 58 4.36 7.00 -9.74
N LEU A 59 3.59 7.20 -8.67
CA LEU A 59 4.10 7.08 -7.31
C LEU A 59 4.66 5.67 -7.03
N HIS A 60 3.90 4.62 -7.34
CA HIS A 60 4.28 3.25 -7.00
C HIS A 60 5.40 2.72 -7.92
N SER A 61 5.34 2.98 -9.23
CA SER A 61 6.30 2.44 -10.19
C SER A 61 7.57 3.28 -10.32
N GLU A 62 7.45 4.60 -10.45
CA GLU A 62 8.59 5.47 -10.81
C GLU A 62 9.28 6.10 -9.61
N LYS A 63 8.56 6.30 -8.50
CA LYS A 63 9.15 6.90 -7.29
C LYS A 63 9.52 5.84 -6.27
N LEU A 64 8.57 4.96 -5.95
CA LEU A 64 8.76 3.93 -4.93
C LEU A 64 9.37 2.64 -5.47
N HIS A 65 9.35 2.43 -6.79
CA HIS A 65 9.88 1.23 -7.45
C HIS A 65 9.34 -0.06 -6.81
N VAL A 66 8.03 -0.07 -6.56
CA VAL A 66 7.33 -1.26 -6.07
C VAL A 66 7.29 -2.28 -7.21
N ASP A 67 7.74 -3.50 -6.92
CA ASP A 67 7.68 -4.62 -7.85
C ASP A 67 6.20 -4.94 -8.16
N PRO A 68 5.82 -5.11 -9.44
CA PRO A 68 4.43 -5.39 -9.80
C PRO A 68 3.90 -6.79 -9.42
N ASP A 69 4.76 -7.74 -8.99
CA ASP A 69 4.37 -9.11 -8.59
C ASP A 69 3.77 -9.25 -7.18
#